data_AF-A0A8R1DF36-F1
#
_entry.id   AF-A0A8R1DF36-F1
#
_cell.length_a   1.000
_cell.length_b   1.000
_cell.length_c   1.000
_cell.angle_alpha   90.00
_cell.angle_beta   90.00
_cell.angle_gamma   90.00
#
_symmetry.space_group_name_H-M   'P 1'
#
loop_
_entity.id
_entity.type
_entity.pdbx_description
1 polymer ?
#
loop_
_entity_poly.entity_id
_entity_poly.type
_entity_poly.pdbx_seq_one_letter_code
_entity_poly.pdbx_strand_id
1 'polypeptide(L)'
;MRVIIETSWDVVYLCGFFSFVVYFQFAIFTTIMYTYMTKLDPSAGPITFGLAVTFHGIGHCLGALAAAWWTNKRYKTKKPLIVGCALMACSNCLFLLADHVPVWMSAPFLMLCRFVGGMGMGNTATLRTALTAHSMSDDRAKAMSVFIGGRALGLVLGPGLQFVFLFFGDIGLNLFGSLYIHSHNAAAFVSFLLNISAIVALLTLFCEIERNGNSCSQRSIDDGENYPRPDKLAMFVCMLTRYAQNFTYYAIETLAPAFMMMMFNMDRAAAVASMSIVFFISGSVAVTFYLVFVFTDVARKLNIGKVNTASLMIFMAYLLTTYQWPSISETVVVNTNGTSGGCDYTTYSWCIDMPKTSQEVWSYSTVQNGLL
;
A
#
# COMPACT_ATOMS: atom_id res chain seq x y z
N MET A 1 -0.95 44.53 0.78
CA MET A 1 -1.72 43.41 0.22
C MET A 1 -1.48 42.22 1.15
N ARG A 2 -2.46 41.80 1.98
CA ARG A 2 -2.31 40.58 2.77
C ARG A 2 -2.39 39.43 1.78
N VAL A 3 -1.28 38.73 1.56
CA VAL A 3 -1.26 37.48 0.80
C VAL A 3 -2.03 36.47 1.65
N ILE A 4 -3.25 36.13 1.22
CA ILE A 4 -4.00 35.04 1.83
C ILE A 4 -3.37 33.75 1.30
N ILE A 5 -2.69 33.02 2.18
CA ILE A 5 -2.13 31.72 1.86
C ILE A 5 -3.28 30.72 1.95
N GLU A 6 -3.87 30.39 0.80
CA GLU A 6 -4.93 29.37 0.71
C GLU A 6 -4.34 28.00 0.35
N THR A 7 -4.99 26.94 0.84
CA THR A 7 -4.66 25.56 0.50
C THR A 7 -4.90 25.33 -1.00
N SER A 8 -3.89 24.85 -1.73
CA SER A 8 -4.03 24.52 -3.16
C SER A 8 -4.72 23.16 -3.34
N TRP A 9 -6.06 23.16 -3.34
CA TRP A 9 -6.85 21.94 -3.41
C TRP A 9 -6.61 21.10 -4.67
N ASP A 10 -6.31 21.72 -5.82
CA ASP A 10 -5.99 21.01 -7.06
C ASP A 10 -4.76 20.09 -6.89
N VAL A 11 -3.72 20.59 -6.22
CA VAL A 11 -2.50 19.83 -5.92
C VAL A 11 -2.78 18.75 -4.88
N VAL A 12 -3.67 19.02 -3.92
CA VAL A 12 -4.09 18.03 -2.90
C VAL A 12 -4.84 16.86 -3.56
N TYR A 13 -5.79 17.13 -4.45
CA TYR A 13 -6.51 16.08 -5.19
C TYR A 13 -5.59 15.31 -6.13
N LEU A 14 -4.63 16.01 -6.77
CA LEU A 14 -3.61 15.37 -7.59
C LEU A 14 -2.71 14.44 -6.76
N CYS A 15 -2.35 14.82 -5.53
CA CYS A 15 -1.66 13.93 -4.59
C CYS A 15 -2.51 12.72 -4.21
N GLY A 16 -3.83 12.89 -4.05
CA GLY A 16 -4.78 11.78 -3.85
C GLY A 16 -4.78 10.81 -5.04
N PHE A 17 -4.83 11.33 -6.26
CA PHE A 17 -4.76 10.54 -7.48
C PHE A 17 -3.45 9.76 -7.61
N PHE A 18 -2.30 10.41 -7.36
CA PHE A 18 -1.01 9.70 -7.40
C PHE A 18 -0.90 8.64 -6.30
N SER A 19 -1.44 8.91 -5.10
CA SER A 19 -1.57 7.89 -4.05
C SER A 19 -2.38 6.69 -4.53
N PHE A 20 -3.54 6.93 -5.16
CA PHE A 20 -4.36 5.89 -5.76
C PHE A 20 -3.58 5.03 -6.78
N VAL A 21 -2.90 5.66 -7.75
CA VAL A 21 -2.13 4.94 -8.78
C VAL A 21 -1.06 4.04 -8.16
N VAL A 22 -0.33 4.54 -7.16
CA VAL A 22 0.74 3.79 -6.50
C VAL A 22 0.20 2.59 -5.74
N TYR A 23 -0.83 2.78 -4.92
CA TYR A 23 -1.36 1.71 -4.07
C TYR A 23 -2.24 0.72 -4.82
N PHE A 24 -2.88 1.14 -5.91
CA PHE A 24 -3.53 0.25 -6.86
C PHE A 24 -2.53 -0.75 -7.43
N GLN A 25 -1.39 -0.26 -7.90
CA GLN A 25 -0.32 -1.09 -8.45
C GLN A 25 0.24 -2.05 -7.39
N PHE A 26 0.49 -1.56 -6.17
CA PHE A 26 0.95 -2.40 -5.07
C PHE A 26 -0.02 -3.57 -4.82
N ALA A 27 -1.31 -3.28 -4.62
CA ALA A 27 -2.30 -4.29 -4.28
C ALA A 27 -2.48 -5.33 -5.39
N ILE A 28 -2.55 -4.90 -6.67
CA ILE A 28 -2.76 -5.83 -7.76
C ILE A 28 -1.56 -6.78 -7.91
N PHE A 29 -0.32 -6.29 -7.77
CA PHE A 29 0.85 -7.15 -7.85
C PHE A 29 0.97 -8.13 -6.68
N THR A 30 0.58 -7.74 -5.47
CA THR A 30 0.57 -8.66 -4.33
C THR A 30 -0.35 -9.85 -4.57
N THR A 31 -1.48 -9.64 -5.27
CA THR A 31 -2.44 -10.73 -5.57
C THR A 31 -2.04 -11.63 -6.73
N ILE A 32 -1.47 -11.08 -7.81
CA ILE A 32 -1.19 -11.86 -9.04
C ILE A 32 0.23 -12.45 -9.11
N MET A 33 1.17 -11.90 -8.34
CA MET A 33 2.59 -12.20 -8.57
C MET A 33 2.92 -13.67 -8.28
N TYR A 34 2.32 -14.27 -7.25
CA TYR A 34 2.55 -15.69 -6.95
C TYR A 34 2.03 -16.61 -8.05
N THR A 35 0.80 -16.39 -8.52
CA THR A 35 0.20 -17.19 -9.59
C THR A 35 0.93 -16.98 -10.93
N TYR A 36 1.41 -15.77 -11.20
CA TYR A 36 2.17 -15.51 -12.42
C TYR A 36 3.58 -16.13 -12.38
N MET A 37 4.28 -16.07 -11.23
CA MET A 37 5.57 -16.74 -11.07
C MET A 37 5.46 -18.25 -11.26
N THR A 38 4.45 -18.87 -10.67
CA THR A 38 4.21 -20.32 -10.80
C THR A 38 3.76 -20.73 -12.22
N LYS A 39 3.10 -19.82 -12.94
CA LYS A 39 2.78 -20.00 -14.38
C LYS A 39 4.04 -19.99 -15.26
N LEU A 40 4.97 -19.07 -15.01
CA LEU A 40 6.23 -18.95 -15.77
C LEU A 40 7.24 -20.04 -15.42
N ASP A 41 7.35 -20.38 -14.14
CA ASP A 41 8.25 -21.40 -13.62
C ASP A 41 7.54 -22.21 -12.51
N PRO A 42 7.10 -23.45 -12.81
CA PRO A 42 6.46 -24.31 -11.82
C PRO A 42 7.35 -24.66 -10.62
N SER A 43 8.67 -24.45 -10.71
CA SER A 43 9.59 -24.65 -9.58
C SER A 43 9.61 -23.47 -8.59
N ALA A 44 8.97 -22.34 -8.93
CA ALA A 44 8.89 -21.16 -8.09
C ALA A 44 8.02 -21.40 -6.84
N GLY A 45 8.68 -21.66 -5.71
CA GLY A 45 8.02 -21.85 -4.42
C GLY A 45 7.69 -20.54 -3.67
N PRO A 46 7.03 -20.65 -2.49
CA PRO A 46 6.70 -19.51 -1.64
C PRO A 46 7.90 -18.66 -1.22
N ILE A 47 9.09 -19.27 -1.07
CA ILE A 47 10.33 -18.57 -0.70
C ILE A 47 10.72 -17.57 -1.80
N THR A 48 10.67 -17.98 -3.08
CA THR A 48 11.00 -17.12 -4.23
C THR A 48 10.04 -15.94 -4.33
N PHE A 49 8.76 -16.15 -4.06
CA PHE A 49 7.77 -15.08 -3.95
C PHE A 49 8.08 -14.11 -2.79
N GLY A 50 8.40 -14.63 -1.60
CA GLY A 50 8.81 -13.82 -0.46
C GLY A 50 10.06 -12.98 -0.75
N LEU A 51 11.02 -13.52 -1.49
CA LEU A 51 12.17 -12.75 -1.97
C LEU A 51 11.74 -11.63 -2.93
N ALA A 52 10.85 -11.88 -3.89
CA ALA A 52 10.35 -10.84 -4.78
C ALA A 52 9.66 -9.68 -4.04
N VAL A 53 8.85 -9.98 -3.01
CA VAL A 53 8.26 -8.98 -2.11
C VAL A 53 9.35 -8.21 -1.34
N THR A 54 10.39 -8.91 -0.87
CA THR A 54 11.52 -8.29 -0.17
C THR A 54 12.29 -7.31 -1.07
N PHE A 55 12.58 -7.69 -2.32
CA PHE A 55 13.24 -6.81 -3.29
C PHE A 55 12.41 -5.57 -3.62
N HIS A 56 11.08 -5.70 -3.69
CA HIS A 56 10.20 -4.54 -3.79
C HIS A 56 10.37 -3.59 -2.58
N GLY A 57 10.39 -4.14 -1.36
CA GLY A 57 10.62 -3.37 -0.12
C GLY A 57 11.98 -2.66 -0.08
N ILE A 58 13.06 -3.35 -0.48
CA ILE A 58 14.41 -2.76 -0.59
C ILE A 58 14.40 -1.62 -1.60
N GLY A 59 13.81 -1.84 -2.78
CA GLY A 59 13.65 -0.81 -3.80
C GLY A 59 12.91 0.40 -3.24
N HIS A 60 11.79 0.17 -2.53
CA HIS A 60 11.00 1.23 -1.89
C HIS A 60 11.80 2.07 -0.90
N CYS A 61 12.61 1.42 -0.06
CA CYS A 61 13.49 2.11 0.88
C CYS A 61 14.54 2.98 0.15
N LEU A 62 15.25 2.42 -0.82
CA LEU A 62 16.28 3.13 -1.57
C LEU A 62 15.69 4.29 -2.39
N GLY A 63 14.55 4.07 -3.03
CA GLY A 63 13.81 5.10 -3.76
C GLY A 63 13.39 6.25 -2.87
N ALA A 64 12.87 5.96 -1.67
CA ALA A 64 12.48 6.99 -0.71
C ALA A 64 13.67 7.82 -0.21
N LEU A 65 14.81 7.17 0.07
CA LEU A 65 16.05 7.86 0.45
C LEU A 65 16.58 8.76 -0.67
N ALA A 66 16.62 8.24 -1.91
CA ALA A 66 17.06 9.00 -3.08
C ALA A 66 16.15 10.21 -3.35
N ALA A 67 14.84 10.01 -3.28
CA ALA A 67 13.86 11.08 -3.46
C ALA A 67 13.98 12.15 -2.36
N ALA A 68 14.12 11.74 -1.09
CA ALA A 68 14.31 12.65 0.04
C ALA A 68 15.61 13.46 -0.07
N TRP A 69 16.71 12.82 -0.48
CA TRP A 69 17.98 13.51 -0.74
C TRP A 69 17.85 14.54 -1.88
N TRP A 70 17.18 14.17 -2.97
CA TRP A 70 16.96 15.06 -4.11
C TRP A 70 16.13 16.28 -3.72
N THR A 71 15.02 16.07 -3.02
CA THR A 71 14.12 17.16 -2.58
C THR A 71 14.82 18.12 -1.63
N ASN A 72 15.64 17.61 -0.70
CA ASN A 72 16.40 18.44 0.23
C ASN A 72 17.45 19.30 -0.49
N LYS A 73 18.09 18.77 -1.53
CA LYS A 73 19.13 19.51 -2.27
C LYS A 73 18.58 20.57 -3.22
N ARG A 74 17.41 20.33 -3.82
CA ARG A 74 16.87 21.17 -4.90
C ARG A 74 15.63 21.96 -4.52
N TYR A 75 15.02 21.70 -3.36
CA TYR A 75 13.77 22.31 -2.87
C TYR A 75 12.61 22.25 -3.89
N LYS A 76 12.64 21.28 -4.80
CA LYS A 76 11.68 21.09 -5.88
C LYS A 76 11.20 19.65 -5.89
N THR A 77 9.89 19.45 -5.92
CA THR A 77 9.24 18.14 -5.75
C THR A 77 8.77 17.53 -7.08
N LYS A 78 8.50 18.33 -8.12
CA LYS A 78 7.92 17.85 -9.39
C LYS A 78 8.83 16.87 -10.12
N LYS A 79 10.13 17.21 -10.25
CA LYS A 79 11.10 16.35 -10.97
C LYS A 79 11.30 14.99 -10.31
N PRO A 80 11.57 14.89 -8.98
CA PRO A 80 11.59 13.61 -8.29
C PRO A 80 10.32 12.80 -8.52
N LEU A 81 9.13 13.42 -8.40
CA LEU A 81 7.83 12.77 -8.60
C LEU A 81 7.72 12.13 -10.00
N ILE A 82 8.06 12.87 -11.05
CA ILE A 82 8.05 12.36 -12.44
C ILE A 82 9.01 11.18 -12.61
N VAL A 83 10.22 11.26 -12.06
CA VAL A 83 11.22 10.19 -12.16
C VAL A 83 10.70 8.90 -11.52
N GLY A 84 10.07 8.95 -10.35
CA GLY A 84 9.53 7.73 -9.74
C GLY A 84 8.31 7.18 -10.48
N CYS A 85 7.42 8.03 -11.02
CA CYS A 85 6.35 7.55 -11.91
C CYS A 85 6.92 6.85 -13.14
N ALA A 86 8.00 7.39 -13.72
CA ALA A 86 8.69 6.79 -14.86
C ALA A 86 9.35 5.45 -14.49
N LEU A 87 9.92 5.33 -13.28
CA LEU A 87 10.44 4.05 -12.78
C LEU A 87 9.31 3.03 -12.58
N MET A 88 8.15 3.44 -12.07
CA MET A 88 6.98 2.55 -11.94
C MET A 88 6.44 2.13 -13.31
N ALA A 89 6.36 3.05 -14.28
CA ALA A 89 6.00 2.73 -15.66
C ALA A 89 7.02 1.76 -16.29
N CYS A 90 8.31 1.98 -16.09
CA CYS A 90 9.37 1.09 -16.55
C CYS A 90 9.24 -0.31 -15.94
N SER A 91 8.99 -0.40 -14.64
CA SER A 91 8.72 -1.68 -13.95
C SER A 91 7.54 -2.44 -14.56
N ASN A 92 6.44 -1.75 -14.87
CA ASN A 92 5.28 -2.37 -15.51
C ASN A 92 5.57 -2.80 -16.94
N CYS A 93 6.32 -1.99 -17.70
CA CYS A 93 6.77 -2.35 -19.04
C CYS A 93 7.65 -3.59 -19.03
N LEU A 94 8.64 -3.65 -18.13
CA LEU A 94 9.48 -4.84 -17.95
C LEU A 94 8.64 -6.07 -17.57
N PHE A 95 7.65 -5.92 -16.69
CA PHE A 95 6.76 -7.01 -16.30
C PHE A 95 5.93 -7.55 -17.48
N LEU A 96 5.48 -6.70 -18.40
CA LEU A 96 4.80 -7.12 -19.64
C LEU A 96 5.71 -7.93 -20.58
N LEU A 97 7.04 -7.79 -20.44
CA LEU A 97 8.03 -8.54 -21.23
C LEU A 97 8.45 -9.85 -20.56
N ALA A 98 7.93 -10.17 -19.37
CA ALA A 98 8.35 -11.35 -18.61
C ALA A 98 8.05 -12.67 -19.34
N ASP A 99 7.01 -12.71 -20.18
CA ASP A 99 6.66 -13.89 -21.00
C ASP A 99 7.73 -14.23 -22.07
N HIS A 100 8.60 -13.29 -22.43
CA HIS A 100 9.67 -13.48 -23.41
C HIS A 100 11.01 -13.90 -22.79
N VAL A 101 11.08 -13.98 -21.46
CA VAL A 101 12.30 -14.34 -20.74
C VAL A 101 12.35 -15.86 -20.57
N PRO A 102 13.52 -16.50 -20.75
CA PRO A 102 13.64 -17.94 -20.54
C PRO A 102 13.29 -18.33 -19.10
N VAL A 103 12.68 -19.51 -18.91
CA VAL A 103 12.13 -19.99 -17.63
C VAL A 103 13.11 -19.82 -16.46
N TRP A 104 14.38 -20.19 -16.64
CA TRP A 104 15.42 -20.09 -15.59
C TRP A 104 15.73 -18.65 -15.14
N MET A 105 15.42 -17.64 -15.95
CA MET A 105 15.56 -16.22 -15.62
C MET A 105 14.26 -15.55 -15.18
N SER A 106 13.10 -16.22 -15.29
CA SER A 106 11.80 -15.61 -15.04
C SER A 106 11.68 -15.04 -13.63
N ALA A 107 12.03 -15.82 -12.61
CA ALA A 107 12.03 -15.40 -11.21
C ALA A 107 12.96 -14.20 -10.93
N PRO A 108 14.28 -14.23 -11.22
CA PRO A 108 15.15 -13.09 -10.98
C PRO A 108 14.75 -11.86 -11.81
N PHE A 109 14.21 -12.06 -13.02
CA PHE A 109 13.69 -10.96 -13.84
C PHE A 109 12.48 -10.27 -13.20
N LEU A 110 11.52 -11.05 -12.68
CA LEU A 110 10.38 -10.52 -11.94
C LEU A 110 10.81 -9.81 -10.65
N MET A 111 11.83 -10.32 -9.95
CA MET A 111 12.41 -9.66 -8.78
C MET A 111 13.03 -8.30 -9.15
N LEU A 112 13.73 -8.21 -10.28
CA LEU A 112 14.24 -6.95 -10.81
C LEU A 112 13.09 -5.98 -11.15
N CYS A 113 12.05 -6.46 -11.83
CA CYS A 113 10.85 -5.65 -12.12
C CYS A 113 10.28 -5.06 -10.83
N ARG A 114 10.13 -5.88 -9.79
CA ARG A 114 9.64 -5.46 -8.47
C ARG A 114 10.57 -4.49 -7.76
N PHE A 115 11.88 -4.69 -7.82
CA PHE A 115 12.86 -3.76 -7.27
C PHE A 115 12.73 -2.36 -7.92
N VAL A 116 12.65 -2.29 -9.25
CA VAL A 116 12.46 -1.03 -9.98
C VAL A 116 11.12 -0.36 -9.64
N GLY A 117 10.05 -1.15 -9.54
CA GLY A 117 8.73 -0.65 -9.15
C GLY A 117 8.74 -0.08 -7.72
N GLY A 118 9.39 -0.78 -6.80
CA GLY A 118 9.61 -0.33 -5.43
C GLY A 118 10.35 1.00 -5.39
N MET A 119 11.46 1.13 -6.14
CA MET A 119 12.19 2.40 -6.23
C MET A 119 11.30 3.57 -6.67
N GLY A 120 10.42 3.34 -7.64
CA GLY A 120 9.44 4.35 -8.06
C GLY A 120 8.41 4.69 -6.98
N MET A 121 7.91 3.70 -6.24
CA MET A 121 7.00 3.86 -5.10
C MET A 121 7.60 4.69 -3.94
N GLY A 122 8.94 4.79 -3.87
CA GLY A 122 9.66 5.62 -2.90
C GLY A 122 9.23 7.09 -2.88
N ASN A 123 8.66 7.56 -3.98
CA ASN A 123 8.13 8.91 -4.12
C ASN A 123 6.92 9.24 -3.26
N THR A 124 6.26 8.25 -2.64
CA THR A 124 5.13 8.52 -1.73
C THR A 124 5.54 9.38 -0.53
N ALA A 125 6.81 9.34 -0.11
CA ALA A 125 7.34 10.22 0.91
C ALA A 125 7.40 11.67 0.42
N THR A 126 7.96 11.89 -0.78
CA THR A 126 8.03 13.20 -1.45
C THR A 126 6.65 13.78 -1.75
N LEU A 127 5.68 12.92 -2.08
CA LEU A 127 4.31 13.37 -2.31
C LEU A 127 3.67 13.88 -1.02
N ARG A 128 3.87 13.16 0.09
CA ARG A 128 3.36 13.59 1.41
C ARG A 128 4.00 14.91 1.84
N THR A 129 5.29 15.10 1.62
CA THR A 129 5.95 16.39 1.91
C THR A 129 5.42 17.51 1.04
N ALA A 130 5.23 17.28 -0.27
CA ALA A 130 4.60 18.25 -1.17
C ALA A 130 3.18 18.61 -0.70
N LEU A 131 2.33 17.62 -0.42
CA LEU A 131 0.98 17.82 0.08
C LEU A 131 0.96 18.68 1.35
N THR A 132 1.83 18.37 2.32
CA THR A 132 1.93 19.17 3.56
C THR A 132 2.44 20.59 3.33
N ALA A 133 3.23 20.82 2.28
CA ALA A 133 3.73 22.14 1.91
C ALA A 133 2.64 23.00 1.23
N HIS A 134 1.76 22.37 0.45
CA HIS A 134 0.63 23.00 -0.24
C HIS A 134 -0.67 23.12 0.60
N SER A 135 -0.66 22.59 1.84
CA SER A 135 -1.80 22.64 2.76
C SER A 135 -1.53 23.57 3.95
N MET A 136 -2.55 24.33 4.36
CA MET A 136 -2.53 25.10 5.62
C MET A 136 -2.60 24.19 6.85
N SER A 137 -2.18 24.68 8.03
CA SER A 137 -2.19 23.91 9.28
C SER A 137 -3.56 23.32 9.60
N ASP A 138 -4.61 24.12 9.40
CA ASP A 138 -5.98 23.79 9.78
C ASP A 138 -6.62 22.81 8.78
N ASP A 139 -6.18 22.85 7.52
CA ASP A 139 -6.65 21.97 6.45
C ASP A 139 -5.77 20.72 6.27
N ARG A 140 -4.58 20.66 6.90
CA ARG A 140 -3.59 19.59 6.67
C ARG A 140 -4.15 18.20 6.97
N ALA A 141 -4.99 18.06 7.99
CA ALA A 141 -5.65 16.79 8.30
C ALA A 141 -6.60 16.35 7.17
N LYS A 142 -7.36 17.30 6.62
CA LYS A 142 -8.28 17.09 5.48
C LYS A 142 -7.53 16.83 4.18
N ALA A 143 -6.42 17.52 3.94
CA ALA A 143 -5.56 17.24 2.80
C ALA A 143 -4.93 15.83 2.90
N MET A 144 -4.49 15.45 4.10
CA MET A 144 -3.94 14.11 4.33
C MET A 144 -5.01 13.02 4.17
N SER A 145 -6.28 13.29 4.52
CA SER A 145 -7.36 12.32 4.27
C SER A 145 -7.63 12.10 2.79
N VAL A 146 -7.42 13.09 1.91
CA VAL A 146 -7.45 12.89 0.46
C VAL A 146 -6.34 11.93 0.00
N PHE A 147 -5.12 12.10 0.50
CA PHE A 147 -4.00 11.19 0.21
C PHE A 147 -4.28 9.75 0.68
N ILE A 148 -4.75 9.59 1.93
CA ILE A 148 -5.05 8.28 2.51
C ILE A 148 -6.30 7.66 1.85
N GLY A 149 -7.29 8.47 1.48
CA GLY A 149 -8.46 8.03 0.72
C GLY A 149 -8.07 7.46 -0.64
N GLY A 150 -7.16 8.12 -1.36
CA GLY A 150 -6.58 7.59 -2.59
C GLY A 150 -5.89 6.23 -2.38
N ARG A 151 -5.09 6.10 -1.31
CA ARG A 151 -4.48 4.82 -0.90
C ARG A 151 -5.53 3.74 -0.69
N ALA A 152 -6.54 4.00 0.13
CA ALA A 152 -7.59 3.04 0.43
C ALA A 152 -8.34 2.60 -0.83
N LEU A 153 -8.69 3.56 -1.70
CA LEU A 153 -9.34 3.27 -2.97
C LEU A 153 -8.47 2.37 -3.88
N GLY A 154 -7.17 2.64 -3.94
CA GLY A 154 -6.23 1.82 -4.72
C GLY A 154 -6.14 0.39 -4.20
N LEU A 155 -6.05 0.22 -2.87
CA LEU A 155 -6.00 -1.10 -2.23
C LEU A 155 -7.28 -1.92 -2.47
N VAL A 156 -8.46 -1.28 -2.52
CA VAL A 156 -9.73 -1.95 -2.81
C VAL A 156 -9.88 -2.30 -4.29
N LEU A 157 -9.60 -1.34 -5.17
CA LEU A 157 -9.79 -1.52 -6.61
C LEU A 157 -8.76 -2.46 -7.24
N GLY A 158 -7.55 -2.58 -6.67
CA GLY A 158 -6.50 -3.47 -7.18
C GLY A 158 -6.97 -4.92 -7.33
N PRO A 159 -7.32 -5.62 -6.22
CA PRO A 159 -7.85 -6.98 -6.26
C PRO A 159 -9.21 -7.06 -6.97
N GLY A 160 -10.05 -6.03 -6.83
CA GLY A 160 -11.37 -5.99 -7.50
C GLY A 160 -11.26 -6.07 -9.02
N LEU A 161 -10.29 -5.37 -9.63
CA LEU A 161 -10.08 -5.40 -11.07
C LEU A 161 -9.48 -6.74 -11.55
N GLN A 162 -8.77 -7.46 -10.67
CA GLN A 162 -8.25 -8.80 -11.00
C GLN A 162 -9.37 -9.79 -11.34
N PHE A 163 -10.52 -9.72 -10.66
CA PHE A 163 -11.68 -10.54 -10.99
C PHE A 163 -12.21 -10.26 -12.40
N VAL A 164 -12.14 -9.00 -12.85
CA VAL A 164 -12.52 -8.62 -14.21
C VAL A 164 -11.56 -9.24 -15.23
N PHE A 165 -10.26 -9.26 -14.93
CA PHE A 165 -9.25 -9.85 -15.80
C PHE A 165 -9.36 -11.37 -15.96
N LEU A 166 -9.99 -12.07 -15.00
CA LEU A 166 -10.28 -13.50 -15.15
C LEU A 166 -11.26 -13.77 -16.31
N PHE A 167 -12.22 -12.87 -16.56
CA PHE A 167 -13.17 -13.02 -17.68
C PHE A 167 -12.52 -12.87 -19.05
N PHE A 168 -11.36 -12.20 -19.15
CA PHE A 168 -10.59 -12.16 -20.39
C PHE A 168 -9.96 -13.52 -20.74
N GLY A 169 -9.87 -14.46 -19.78
CA GLY A 169 -9.29 -15.78 -19.99
C GLY A 169 -7.81 -15.75 -20.38
N ASP A 170 -7.32 -16.86 -20.94
CA ASP A 170 -6.01 -16.92 -21.60
C ASP A 170 -6.06 -16.44 -23.07
N ILE A 171 -7.24 -16.02 -23.56
CA ILE A 171 -7.47 -15.52 -24.92
C ILE A 171 -7.05 -14.04 -24.93
N GLY A 172 -5.74 -13.84 -24.98
CA GLY A 172 -5.13 -12.54 -24.87
C GLY A 172 -5.43 -11.63 -26.06
N LEU A 173 -5.38 -10.33 -25.80
CA LEU A 173 -5.46 -9.30 -26.84
C LEU A 173 -4.07 -9.03 -27.40
N ASN A 174 -3.88 -9.28 -28.70
CA ASN A 174 -2.69 -8.86 -29.43
C ASN A 174 -2.80 -7.36 -29.74
N LEU A 175 -2.18 -6.50 -28.94
CA LEU A 175 -2.19 -5.04 -29.19
C LEU A 175 -1.10 -4.62 -30.20
N PHE A 176 0.12 -5.14 -30.07
CA PHE A 176 1.25 -4.80 -30.94
C PHE A 176 2.18 -6.01 -31.13
N GLY A 177 2.00 -6.73 -32.24
CA GLY A 177 2.92 -7.80 -32.68
C GLY A 177 3.16 -8.89 -31.63
N SER A 178 4.29 -8.79 -30.92
CA SER A 178 4.79 -9.77 -29.93
C SER A 178 4.21 -9.62 -28.51
N LEU A 179 3.56 -8.49 -28.19
CA LEU A 179 2.98 -8.24 -26.86
C LEU A 179 1.57 -8.86 -26.76
N TYR A 180 1.51 -10.05 -26.16
CA TYR A 180 0.28 -10.77 -25.88
C TYR A 180 -0.27 -10.40 -24.49
N ILE A 181 -1.40 -9.71 -24.42
CA ILE A 181 -2.00 -9.33 -23.13
C ILE A 181 -2.96 -10.41 -22.66
N HIS A 182 -2.56 -11.22 -21.68
CA HIS A 182 -3.43 -12.19 -21.02
C HIS A 182 -3.82 -11.75 -19.60
N SER A 183 -4.80 -12.42 -19.00
CA SER A 183 -5.33 -12.15 -17.65
C SER A 183 -4.28 -11.84 -16.57
N HIS A 184 -3.10 -12.48 -16.61
CA HIS A 184 -2.04 -12.29 -15.61
C HIS A 184 -1.12 -11.08 -15.85
N ASN A 185 -1.08 -10.52 -17.06
CA ASN A 185 -0.26 -9.32 -17.38
C ASN A 185 -1.14 -8.08 -17.62
N ALA A 186 -2.45 -8.25 -17.84
CA ALA A 186 -3.41 -7.17 -18.02
C ALA A 186 -3.35 -6.14 -16.87
N ALA A 187 -3.13 -6.60 -15.64
CA ALA A 187 -2.88 -5.77 -14.48
C ALA A 187 -1.67 -4.84 -14.62
N ALA A 188 -0.57 -5.34 -15.19
CA ALA A 188 0.62 -4.54 -15.46
C ALA A 188 0.37 -3.53 -16.58
N PHE A 189 -0.42 -3.89 -17.60
CA PHE A 189 -0.80 -2.97 -18.67
C PHE A 189 -1.66 -1.80 -18.15
N VAL A 190 -2.69 -2.08 -17.34
CA VAL A 190 -3.50 -1.03 -16.72
C VAL A 190 -2.65 -0.17 -15.79
N SER A 191 -1.78 -0.78 -14.99
CA SER A 191 -0.85 -0.05 -14.13
C SER A 191 0.11 0.83 -14.94
N PHE A 192 0.57 0.37 -16.10
CA PHE A 192 1.40 1.17 -17.01
C PHE A 192 0.63 2.41 -17.50
N LEU A 193 -0.60 2.25 -17.99
CA LEU A 193 -1.44 3.38 -18.43
C LEU A 193 -1.74 4.37 -17.30
N LEU A 194 -2.02 3.87 -16.09
CA LEU A 194 -2.22 4.72 -14.91
C LEU A 194 -0.95 5.53 -14.58
N ASN A 195 0.24 4.93 -14.68
CA ASN A 195 1.49 5.68 -14.49
C ASN A 195 1.72 6.74 -15.57
N ILE A 196 1.40 6.45 -16.84
CA ILE A 196 1.45 7.46 -17.91
C ILE A 196 0.49 8.61 -17.61
N SER A 197 -0.75 8.30 -17.19
CA SER A 197 -1.72 9.32 -16.80
C SER A 197 -1.25 10.18 -15.61
N ALA A 198 -0.58 9.57 -14.62
CA ALA A 198 0.03 10.28 -13.51
C ALA A 198 1.17 11.20 -13.95
N ILE A 199 2.02 10.76 -14.89
CA ILE A 199 3.08 11.61 -15.47
C ILE A 199 2.46 12.80 -16.20
N VAL A 200 1.44 12.58 -17.04
CA VAL A 200 0.75 13.66 -17.76
C VAL A 200 0.10 14.65 -16.78
N ALA A 201 -0.58 14.15 -15.75
CA ALA A 201 -1.19 14.98 -14.72
C ALA A 201 -0.13 15.77 -13.92
N LEU A 202 1.03 15.18 -13.61
CA LEU A 202 2.14 15.89 -12.98
C LEU A 202 2.74 16.97 -13.90
N LEU A 203 2.84 16.72 -15.20
CA LEU A 203 3.37 17.72 -16.14
C LEU A 203 2.43 18.91 -16.30
N THR A 204 1.13 18.64 -16.43
CA THR A 204 0.11 19.63 -16.80
C THR A 204 -0.54 20.35 -15.60
N LEU A 205 -0.86 19.62 -14.53
CA LEU A 205 -1.66 20.14 -13.40
C LEU A 205 -0.82 20.44 -12.15
N PHE A 206 0.35 19.81 -11.99
CA PHE A 206 1.18 20.04 -10.80
C PHE A 206 1.89 21.40 -10.89
N CYS A 207 1.46 22.32 -10.05
CA CYS A 207 2.09 23.62 -9.83
C CYS A 207 3.09 23.53 -8.67
N GLU A 208 4.37 23.81 -8.92
CA GLU A 208 5.38 23.89 -7.85
C GLU A 208 5.25 25.21 -7.08
N ILE A 209 5.51 25.18 -5.77
CA ILE A 209 5.70 26.41 -4.98
C ILE A 209 7.05 27.03 -5.40
N GLU A 210 7.01 28.22 -5.99
CA GLU A 210 8.19 29.02 -6.31
C GLU A 210 8.54 29.97 -5.16
N ARG A 211 9.83 29.98 -4.78
CA ARG A 211 10.37 30.85 -3.72
C ARG A 211 10.31 32.35 -4.09
N ASN A 212 10.24 32.68 -5.38
CA ASN A 212 10.18 34.06 -5.88
C ASN A 212 8.91 34.27 -6.75
N GLY A 213 7.81 34.59 -6.11
CA GLY A 213 6.81 35.54 -6.64
C GLY A 213 5.73 35.06 -7.61
N ASN A 214 5.84 33.93 -8.31
CA ASN A 214 4.93 33.63 -9.43
C ASN A 214 4.17 32.27 -9.37
N SER A 215 3.94 31.67 -8.19
CA SER A 215 3.23 30.38 -8.09
C SER A 215 1.97 30.38 -7.23
N CYS A 216 1.06 29.43 -7.52
CA CYS A 216 -0.29 29.18 -6.96
C CYS A 216 -0.44 29.19 -5.42
N SER A 217 0.63 29.18 -4.63
CA SER A 217 0.55 29.43 -3.19
C SER A 217 1.75 30.24 -2.75
N GLN A 218 1.56 31.53 -2.53
CA GLN A 218 2.63 32.43 -2.12
C GLN A 218 2.86 32.29 -0.61
N ARG A 219 3.70 31.33 -0.20
CA ARG A 219 4.20 31.31 1.19
C ARG A 219 5.35 32.29 1.28
N SER A 220 5.06 33.53 1.69
CA SER A 220 6.09 34.46 2.14
C SER A 220 6.68 33.89 3.44
N ILE A 221 7.74 33.11 3.31
CA ILE A 221 8.62 32.84 4.45
C ILE A 221 9.33 34.17 4.69
N ASP A 222 8.74 34.99 5.53
CA ASP A 222 9.52 36.00 6.24
C ASP A 222 10.59 35.18 6.99
N ASP A 223 11.86 35.42 6.72
CA ASP A 223 13.04 34.63 7.13
C ASP A 223 13.28 34.67 8.68
N GLY A 224 12.21 34.70 9.48
CA GLY A 224 12.20 34.86 10.94
C GLY A 224 11.26 33.93 11.70
N GLU A 225 10.57 32.96 11.08
CA GLU A 225 9.90 31.90 11.86
C GLU A 225 10.96 30.95 12.44
N ASN A 226 11.37 31.22 13.67
CA ASN A 226 12.24 30.39 14.48
C ASN A 226 11.47 29.10 14.85
N TYR A 227 11.39 28.14 13.91
CA TYR A 227 10.77 26.86 14.16
C TYR A 227 11.40 26.24 15.42
N PRO A 228 10.60 25.84 16.43
CA PRO A 228 11.14 25.21 17.61
C PRO A 228 11.97 24.00 17.19
N ARG A 229 13.12 23.81 17.84
CA ARG A 229 14.02 22.70 17.51
C ARG A 229 13.20 21.40 17.52
N PRO A 230 13.26 20.60 16.44
CA PRO A 230 12.43 19.42 16.36
C PRO A 230 12.81 18.47 17.49
N ASP A 231 11.82 18.06 18.28
CA ASP A 231 12.01 17.08 19.34
C ASP A 231 12.34 15.72 18.70
N LYS A 232 13.61 15.34 18.81
CA LYS A 232 14.13 14.09 18.22
C LYS A 232 13.48 12.86 18.86
N LEU A 233 13.13 12.92 20.14
CA LEU A 233 12.49 11.80 20.83
C LEU A 233 11.04 11.63 20.32
N ALA A 234 10.28 12.72 20.24
CA ALA A 234 8.92 12.67 19.72
C ALA A 234 8.88 12.19 18.26
N MET A 235 9.80 12.65 17.41
CA MET A 235 9.92 12.15 16.03
C MET A 235 10.22 10.65 15.98
N PHE A 236 11.15 10.17 16.81
CA PHE A 236 11.50 8.75 16.88
C PHE A 236 10.30 7.90 17.33
N VAL A 237 9.58 8.32 18.37
CA VAL A 237 8.38 7.62 18.86
C VAL A 237 7.29 7.58 17.78
N CYS A 238 7.05 8.68 17.07
CA CYS A 238 6.11 8.72 15.95
C CYS A 238 6.52 7.79 14.80
N MET A 239 7.82 7.74 14.45
CA MET A 239 8.35 6.84 13.43
C MET A 239 8.19 5.37 13.84
N LEU A 240 8.53 5.04 15.09
CA LEU A 240 8.39 3.67 15.63
C LEU A 240 6.93 3.23 15.66
N THR A 241 6.02 4.13 16.06
CA THR A 241 4.57 3.86 16.08
C THR A 241 4.06 3.58 14.67
N ARG A 242 4.44 4.41 13.69
CA ARG A 242 4.06 4.19 12.28
C ARG A 242 4.69 2.94 11.70
N TYR A 243 5.91 2.60 12.08
CA TYR A 243 6.54 1.34 11.71
C TYR A 243 5.74 0.15 12.23
N ALA A 244 5.39 0.13 13.53
CA ALA A 244 4.61 -0.95 14.14
C ALA A 244 3.24 -1.13 13.45
N GLN A 245 2.52 -0.03 13.21
CA GLN A 245 1.23 -0.07 12.50
C GLN A 245 1.35 -0.66 11.09
N ASN A 246 2.29 -0.15 10.28
CA ASN A 246 2.47 -0.66 8.91
C ASN A 246 2.99 -2.10 8.91
N PHE A 247 3.88 -2.46 9.84
CA PHE A 247 4.37 -3.83 9.99
C PHE A 247 3.22 -4.80 10.29
N THR A 248 2.37 -4.48 11.26
CA THR A 248 1.19 -5.29 11.59
C THR A 248 0.24 -5.39 10.40
N TYR A 249 -0.03 -4.29 9.70
CA TYR A 249 -0.87 -4.30 8.49
C TYR A 249 -0.31 -5.26 7.42
N TYR A 250 0.96 -5.13 7.04
CA TYR A 250 1.57 -5.98 6.01
C TYR A 250 1.73 -7.44 6.46
N ALA A 251 1.99 -7.67 7.75
CA ALA A 251 2.06 -9.01 8.31
C ALA A 251 0.70 -9.72 8.22
N ILE A 252 -0.41 -9.04 8.55
CA ILE A 252 -1.76 -9.59 8.37
C ILE A 252 -2.02 -9.85 6.90
N GLU A 253 -1.77 -8.88 6.01
CA GLU A 253 -1.99 -9.05 4.57
C GLU A 253 -1.22 -10.25 4.00
N THR A 254 0.02 -10.47 4.43
CA THR A 254 0.86 -11.56 3.91
C THR A 254 0.55 -12.91 4.56
N LEU A 255 0.28 -12.94 5.87
CA LEU A 255 0.17 -14.18 6.64
C LEU A 255 -1.29 -14.63 6.87
N ALA A 256 -2.29 -13.78 6.63
CA ALA A 256 -3.69 -14.09 6.92
C ALA A 256 -4.19 -15.39 6.26
N PRO A 257 -3.90 -15.73 4.98
CA PRO A 257 -4.35 -16.99 4.41
C PRO A 257 -3.78 -18.20 5.14
N ALA A 258 -2.47 -18.18 5.43
CA ALA A 258 -1.80 -19.25 6.16
C ALA A 258 -2.35 -19.36 7.60
N PHE A 259 -2.54 -18.22 8.25
CA PHE A 259 -3.13 -18.14 9.58
C PHE A 259 -4.54 -18.73 9.62
N MET A 260 -5.41 -18.39 8.66
CA MET A 260 -6.79 -18.91 8.60
C MET A 260 -6.84 -20.41 8.33
N MET A 261 -6.00 -20.93 7.43
CA MET A 261 -5.91 -22.37 7.20
C MET A 261 -5.48 -23.12 8.46
N MET A 262 -4.47 -22.60 9.16
CA MET A 262 -3.96 -23.22 10.38
C MET A 262 -4.96 -23.10 11.55
N MET A 263 -5.49 -21.90 11.82
CA MET A 263 -6.29 -21.62 13.02
C MET A 263 -7.76 -22.01 12.90
N PHE A 264 -8.35 -21.88 11.72
CA PHE A 264 -9.79 -22.11 11.51
C PHE A 264 -10.07 -23.41 10.75
N ASN A 265 -9.04 -24.22 10.48
CA ASN A 265 -9.15 -25.46 9.71
C ASN A 265 -9.86 -25.25 8.35
N MET A 266 -9.60 -24.10 7.73
CA MET A 266 -10.17 -23.76 6.43
C MET A 266 -9.35 -24.36 5.30
N ASP A 267 -10.03 -24.75 4.22
CA ASP A 267 -9.37 -25.09 2.96
C ASP A 267 -8.79 -23.83 2.30
N ARG A 268 -7.79 -23.99 1.40
CA ARG A 268 -7.08 -22.90 0.71
C ARG A 268 -8.05 -21.93 0.03
N ALA A 269 -9.04 -22.47 -0.67
CA ALA A 269 -10.04 -21.67 -1.38
C ALA A 269 -10.94 -20.88 -0.41
N ALA A 270 -11.35 -21.51 0.70
CA ALA A 270 -12.20 -20.87 1.71
C ALA A 270 -11.45 -19.77 2.48
N ALA A 271 -10.16 -19.97 2.79
CA ALA A 271 -9.31 -18.98 3.46
C ALA A 271 -9.11 -17.73 2.58
N VAL A 272 -8.77 -17.91 1.30
CA VAL A 272 -8.58 -16.79 0.36
C VAL A 272 -9.90 -16.04 0.11
N ALA A 273 -11.02 -16.75 -0.02
CA ALA A 273 -12.34 -16.13 -0.17
C ALA A 273 -12.73 -15.30 1.06
N SER A 274 -12.56 -15.86 2.27
CA SER A 274 -12.86 -15.16 3.53
C SER A 274 -12.00 -13.90 3.71
N MET A 275 -10.72 -13.98 3.36
CA MET A 275 -9.81 -12.83 3.40
C MET A 275 -10.32 -11.72 2.48
N SER A 276 -10.64 -12.08 1.23
CA SER A 276 -11.08 -11.12 0.22
C SER A 276 -12.34 -10.36 0.66
N ILE A 277 -13.28 -11.04 1.32
CA ILE A 277 -14.49 -10.42 1.89
C ILE A 277 -14.12 -9.43 3.01
N VAL A 278 -13.27 -9.82 3.96
CA VAL A 278 -12.85 -8.97 5.08
C VAL A 278 -12.15 -7.70 4.58
N PHE A 279 -11.23 -7.83 3.63
CA PHE A 279 -10.53 -6.68 3.04
C PHE A 279 -11.47 -5.78 2.23
N PHE A 280 -12.44 -6.37 1.52
CA PHE A 280 -13.45 -5.59 0.79
C PHE A 280 -14.33 -4.77 1.73
N ILE A 281 -14.81 -5.37 2.84
CA ILE A 281 -15.60 -4.67 3.86
C ILE A 281 -14.77 -3.56 4.51
N SER A 282 -13.56 -3.89 4.98
CA SER A 282 -12.66 -2.91 5.62
C SER A 282 -12.36 -1.74 4.70
N GLY A 283 -12.02 -2.02 3.44
CA GLY A 283 -11.76 -0.99 2.44
C GLY A 283 -12.98 -0.15 2.08
N SER A 284 -14.17 -0.75 2.02
CA SER A 284 -15.43 -0.02 1.77
C SER A 284 -15.76 0.94 2.92
N VAL A 285 -15.59 0.49 4.17
CA VAL A 285 -15.75 1.34 5.37
C VAL A 285 -14.70 2.44 5.37
N ALA A 286 -13.44 2.14 5.04
CA ALA A 286 -12.35 3.11 4.96
C ALA A 286 -12.65 4.22 3.94
N VAL A 287 -13.01 3.84 2.71
CA VAL A 287 -13.37 4.79 1.63
C VAL A 287 -14.54 5.66 2.08
N THR A 288 -15.59 5.08 2.65
CA THR A 288 -16.74 5.84 3.16
C THR A 288 -16.32 6.85 4.23
N PHE A 289 -15.51 6.44 5.18
CA PHE A 289 -15.00 7.31 6.24
C PHE A 289 -14.14 8.45 5.69
N TYR A 290 -13.25 8.18 4.74
CA TYR A 290 -12.44 9.22 4.11
C TYR A 290 -13.26 10.17 3.25
N LEU A 291 -14.27 9.70 2.52
CA LEU A 291 -15.19 10.56 1.78
C LEU A 291 -15.94 11.50 2.73
N VAL A 292 -16.46 10.99 3.85
CA VAL A 292 -17.09 11.83 4.88
C VAL A 292 -16.10 12.87 5.39
N PHE A 293 -14.86 12.49 5.69
CA PHE A 293 -13.80 13.43 6.12
C PHE A 293 -13.45 14.50 5.07
N VAL A 294 -13.53 14.17 3.79
CA VAL A 294 -13.24 15.10 2.69
C VAL A 294 -14.41 16.06 2.45
N PHE A 295 -15.66 15.57 2.51
CA PHE A 295 -16.84 16.41 2.25
C PHE A 295 -17.34 17.17 3.47
N THR A 296 -16.99 16.75 4.68
CA THR A 296 -17.39 17.43 5.93
C THR A 296 -16.19 18.14 6.57
N ASP A 297 -16.44 19.27 7.24
CA ASP A 297 -15.40 19.98 8.02
C ASP A 297 -15.20 19.38 9.42
N VAL A 298 -15.51 18.10 9.60
CA VAL A 298 -15.32 17.36 10.86
C VAL A 298 -13.85 17.36 11.27
N ALA A 299 -12.93 17.25 10.31
CA ALA A 299 -11.48 17.29 10.58
C ALA A 299 -11.02 18.57 11.30
N ARG A 300 -11.66 19.72 11.04
CA ARG A 300 -11.33 20.99 11.72
C ARG A 300 -11.86 21.06 13.14
N LYS A 301 -12.94 20.32 13.44
CA LYS A 301 -13.59 20.30 14.76
C LYS A 301 -12.99 19.26 15.71
N LEU A 302 -12.28 18.28 15.16
CA LEU A 302 -11.69 17.20 15.95
C LEU A 302 -10.34 17.61 16.53
N ASN A 303 -10.15 17.32 17.82
CA ASN A 303 -8.84 17.42 18.44
C ASN A 303 -7.98 16.23 18.00
N ILE A 304 -7.06 16.47 17.07
CA ILE A 304 -6.18 15.45 16.45
C ILE A 304 -5.44 14.63 17.51
N GLY A 305 -5.01 15.26 18.61
CA GLY A 305 -4.31 14.57 19.71
C GLY A 305 -5.20 13.49 20.35
N LYS A 306 -6.46 13.82 20.66
CA LYS A 306 -7.42 12.86 21.24
C LYS A 306 -7.75 11.73 20.27
N VAL A 307 -7.92 12.05 18.98
CA VAL A 307 -8.18 11.05 17.94
C VAL A 307 -7.00 10.10 17.79
N ASN A 308 -5.77 10.61 17.83
CA ASN A 308 -4.57 9.79 17.75
C ASN A 308 -4.37 8.90 19.01
N THR A 309 -4.72 9.39 20.20
CA THR A 309 -4.72 8.52 21.40
C THR A 309 -5.77 7.44 21.29
N ALA A 310 -6.98 7.76 20.81
CA ALA A 310 -8.04 6.77 20.62
C ALA A 310 -7.64 5.71 19.58
N SER A 311 -7.01 6.09 18.46
CA SER A 311 -6.54 5.14 17.44
C SER A 311 -5.47 4.18 17.98
N LEU A 312 -4.55 4.66 18.82
CA LEU A 312 -3.55 3.81 19.49
C LEU A 312 -4.19 2.85 20.50
N MET A 313 -5.21 3.30 21.23
CA MET A 313 -5.95 2.43 22.14
C MET A 313 -6.69 1.31 21.39
N ILE A 314 -7.30 1.62 20.24
CA ILE A 314 -7.94 0.61 19.38
C ILE A 314 -6.90 -0.37 18.84
N PHE A 315 -5.74 0.13 18.39
CA PHE A 315 -4.64 -0.73 17.92
C PHE A 315 -4.11 -1.67 19.03
N MET A 316 -3.99 -1.18 20.28
CA MET A 316 -3.61 -2.01 21.42
C MET A 316 -4.69 -3.05 21.73
N ALA A 317 -5.97 -2.67 21.69
CA ALA A 317 -7.07 -3.61 21.86
C ALA A 317 -7.09 -4.69 20.77
N TYR A 318 -6.77 -4.32 19.52
CA TYR A 318 -6.59 -5.26 18.42
C TYR A 318 -5.52 -6.32 18.75
N LEU A 319 -4.34 -5.89 19.21
CA LEU A 319 -3.25 -6.82 19.55
C LEU A 319 -3.62 -7.73 20.73
N LEU A 320 -4.29 -7.19 21.76
CA LEU A 320 -4.69 -7.97 22.93
C LEU A 320 -5.80 -8.98 22.62
N THR A 321 -6.74 -8.64 21.73
CA THR A 321 -7.83 -9.53 21.32
C THR A 321 -7.39 -10.61 20.34
N THR A 322 -6.39 -10.33 19.51
CA THR A 322 -5.83 -11.31 18.55
C THR A 322 -4.75 -12.20 19.15
N TYR A 323 -4.26 -11.87 20.36
CA TYR A 323 -3.29 -12.70 21.06
C TYR A 323 -3.90 -14.02 21.54
N GLN A 324 -3.16 -15.11 21.34
CA GLN A 324 -3.56 -16.46 21.75
C GLN A 324 -3.27 -16.68 23.24
N TRP A 325 -4.15 -16.18 24.10
CA TRP A 325 -3.99 -16.30 25.54
C TRP A 325 -4.01 -17.78 25.98
N PRO A 326 -3.09 -18.20 26.87
CA PRO A 326 -3.05 -19.58 27.39
C PRO A 326 -4.34 -20.03 28.10
N SER A 327 -5.19 -19.09 28.51
CA SER A 327 -6.46 -19.35 29.18
C SER A 327 -7.58 -19.83 28.25
N ILE A 328 -7.36 -19.86 26.93
CA ILE A 328 -8.36 -20.34 25.96
C ILE A 328 -8.29 -21.87 25.89
N SER A 329 -9.41 -22.53 26.17
CA SER A 329 -9.51 -23.99 26.32
C SER A 329 -9.62 -24.76 25.00
N GLU A 330 -10.02 -24.11 23.90
CA GLU A 330 -10.02 -24.74 22.58
C GLU A 330 -8.63 -24.69 21.96
N THR A 331 -8.11 -25.85 21.53
CA THR A 331 -6.85 -25.95 20.79
C THR A 331 -7.10 -26.07 19.28
N VAL A 332 -6.05 -25.78 18.51
CA VAL A 332 -6.08 -25.85 17.06
C VAL A 332 -6.18 -27.30 16.58
N VAL A 333 -6.92 -27.53 15.50
CA VAL A 333 -7.06 -28.86 14.90
C VAL A 333 -5.74 -29.26 14.23
N VAL A 334 -5.17 -30.37 14.69
CA VAL A 334 -3.94 -30.94 14.11
C VAL A 334 -4.28 -31.66 12.82
N ASN A 335 -3.54 -31.34 11.75
CA ASN A 335 -3.70 -31.97 10.45
C ASN A 335 -2.97 -33.32 10.43
N THR A 336 -3.72 -34.43 10.51
CA THR A 336 -3.17 -35.80 10.56
C THR A 336 -3.27 -36.55 9.24
N ASN A 337 -4.08 -36.10 8.28
CA ASN A 337 -4.47 -36.87 7.08
C ASN A 337 -4.21 -36.13 5.74
N GLY A 338 -3.36 -35.11 5.71
CA GLY A 338 -3.07 -34.37 4.48
C GLY A 338 -4.27 -33.56 3.95
N THR A 339 -5.26 -33.29 4.80
CA THR A 339 -6.32 -32.31 4.51
C THR A 339 -5.71 -30.92 4.36
N SER A 340 -6.23 -30.08 3.48
CA SER A 340 -5.64 -28.78 3.16
C SER A 340 -5.82 -27.69 4.23
N GLY A 341 -6.43 -28.03 5.38
CA GLY A 341 -6.59 -27.18 6.56
C GLY A 341 -6.03 -27.81 7.85
N GLY A 342 -5.82 -26.98 8.86
CA GLY A 342 -5.29 -27.37 10.17
C GLY A 342 -3.78 -27.14 10.32
N CYS A 343 -3.30 -27.26 11.55
CA CYS A 343 -1.88 -27.07 11.88
C CYS A 343 -1.13 -28.38 11.64
N ASP A 344 -0.16 -28.36 10.72
CA ASP A 344 0.65 -29.53 10.37
C ASP A 344 1.69 -29.81 11.46
N TYR A 345 1.44 -30.85 12.26
CA TYR A 345 2.32 -31.26 13.34
C TYR A 345 3.68 -31.79 12.86
N THR A 346 3.74 -32.33 11.63
CA THR A 346 5.01 -32.84 11.07
C THR A 346 5.99 -31.72 10.77
N THR A 347 5.46 -30.53 10.44
CA THR A 347 6.23 -29.31 10.21
C THR A 347 6.39 -28.48 11.48
N TYR A 348 5.35 -28.42 12.34
CA TYR A 348 5.29 -27.54 13.50
C TYR A 348 4.91 -28.31 14.78
N SER A 349 5.90 -28.61 15.63
CA SER A 349 5.69 -29.37 16.87
C SER A 349 4.83 -28.66 17.92
N TRP A 350 4.69 -27.33 17.82
CA TRP A 350 3.92 -26.50 18.75
C TRP A 350 2.41 -26.48 18.48
N CYS A 351 1.92 -27.19 17.44
CA CYS A 351 0.50 -27.19 17.08
C CYS A 351 -0.44 -27.71 18.19
N ILE A 352 0.01 -28.65 19.01
CA ILE A 352 -0.84 -29.37 19.98
C ILE A 352 -1.29 -28.44 21.11
N ASP A 353 -0.38 -27.57 21.57
CA ASP A 353 -0.58 -26.70 22.72
C ASP A 353 -1.11 -25.32 22.32
N MET A 354 -1.33 -25.07 21.02
CA MET A 354 -1.71 -23.76 20.54
C MET A 354 -3.20 -23.48 20.77
N PRO A 355 -3.57 -22.43 21.53
CA PRO A 355 -4.95 -22.05 21.72
C PRO A 355 -5.55 -21.44 20.44
N LYS A 356 -6.79 -21.83 20.14
CA LYS A 356 -7.54 -21.38 18.98
C LYS A 356 -8.10 -19.98 19.23
N THR A 357 -7.90 -19.07 18.28
CA THR A 357 -8.57 -17.76 18.30
C THR A 357 -9.99 -17.91 17.77
N SER A 358 -10.96 -17.13 18.25
CA SER A 358 -12.30 -17.13 17.65
C SER A 358 -12.30 -16.39 16.30
N GLN A 359 -12.93 -17.01 15.30
CA GLN A 359 -12.94 -16.48 13.93
C GLN A 359 -13.64 -15.11 13.82
N GLU A 360 -14.70 -14.91 14.59
CA GLU A 360 -15.44 -13.65 14.62
C GLU A 360 -14.59 -12.51 15.17
N VAL A 361 -13.93 -12.73 16.32
CA VAL A 361 -13.04 -11.71 16.92
C VAL A 361 -11.90 -11.38 15.98
N TRP A 362 -11.28 -12.37 15.36
CA TRP A 362 -10.20 -12.13 14.39
C TRP A 362 -10.68 -11.32 13.17
N SER A 363 -11.86 -11.65 12.63
CA SER A 363 -12.43 -10.95 11.47
C SER A 363 -12.78 -9.49 11.81
N TYR A 364 -13.47 -9.25 12.93
CA TYR A 364 -13.81 -7.90 13.39
C TYR A 364 -12.56 -7.06 13.70
N SER A 365 -11.60 -7.65 14.41
CA SER A 365 -10.33 -7.01 14.75
C SER A 365 -9.54 -6.65 13.48
N THR A 366 -9.53 -7.53 12.48
CA THR A 366 -8.85 -7.28 11.19
C THR A 366 -9.50 -6.15 10.41
N VAL A 367 -10.84 -6.08 10.39
CA VAL A 367 -11.57 -4.94 9.79
C VAL A 367 -11.19 -3.63 10.47
N GLN A 368 -11.11 -3.61 11.81
CA GLN A 368 -10.73 -2.41 12.58
C GLN A 368 -9.28 -1.98 12.32
N ASN A 369 -8.34 -2.93 12.21
CA ASN A 369 -6.95 -2.60 11.94
C ASN A 369 -6.75 -2.03 10.53
N GLY A 370 -7.54 -2.45 9.54
CA GLY A 370 -7.52 -1.86 8.20
C GLY A 370 -8.03 -0.40 8.13
N LEU A 371 -8.69 0.09 9.19
CA LEU A 371 -9.20 1.46 9.30
C LEU A 371 -8.21 2.44 9.97
N LEU A 372 -7.15 1.93 10.61
CA LEU A 372 -6.13 2.69 11.36
C LEU A 372 -4.90 3.01 10.49
#